data_AF-A0A7V8XMU4-F1
#
_entry.id   AF-A0A7V8XMU4-F1
#
_cell.length_a   1.000
_cell.length_b   1.000
_cell.length_c   1.000
_cell.angle_alpha   90.00
_cell.angle_beta   90.00
_cell.angle_gamma   90.00
#
_symmetry.space_group_name_H-M   'P 1'
#
loop_
_entity.id
_entity.type
_entity.pdbx_description
1 polymer ?
#
loop_
_entity_poly.entity_id
_entity_poly.type
_entity_poly.pdbx_seq_one_letter_code
_entity_poly.pdbx_strand_id
1 'polypeptide(L)'
;MSHLPTVLTEIRSLLDQPAGGAPDSRAFVERTLTDGYAHALQLGGERLGVESRLRALVRAPERNGAEISKLTHTLAELDRELTGLRGLLSALRTHAL
;
A
#
# COMPACT_ATOMS: atom_id res chain seq x y z
N MET A 1 10.04 8.95 -8.11
CA MET A 1 10.71 8.77 -6.80
C MET A 1 9.73 8.08 -5.88
N SER A 2 10.15 7.03 -5.19
CA SER A 2 9.27 6.21 -4.35
C SER A 2 8.81 7.03 -3.14
N HIS A 3 7.55 7.50 -3.15
CA HIS A 3 6.92 8.25 -2.03
C HIS A 3 6.57 7.36 -0.83
N LEU A 4 6.67 6.05 -1.01
CA LEU A 4 6.31 4.99 -0.08
C LEU A 4 7.00 5.05 1.29
N PRO A 5 8.35 5.13 1.37
CA PRO A 5 9.03 5.26 2.65
C PRO A 5 8.66 6.54 3.39
N THR A 6 8.35 7.62 2.67
CA THR A 6 7.97 8.91 3.29
C THR A 6 6.59 8.81 3.93
N VAL A 7 5.58 8.33 3.19
CA VAL A 7 4.21 8.18 3.73
C VAL A 7 4.16 7.20 4.90
N LEU A 8 4.88 6.08 4.84
CA LEU A 8 4.93 5.11 5.94
C LEU A 8 5.61 5.69 7.19
N THR A 9 6.68 6.46 7.01
CA THR A 9 7.36 7.15 8.10
C THR A 9 6.44 8.18 8.75
N GLU A 10 5.75 8.99 7.95
CA GLU A 10 4.80 10.00 8.42
C GLU A 10 3.65 9.36 9.22
N ILE A 11 3.05 8.27 8.72
CA ILE A 11 1.98 7.55 9.45
C ILE A 11 2.49 7.03 10.80
N ARG A 12 3.69 6.44 10.85
CA ARG A 12 4.27 5.95 12.11
C ARG A 12 4.56 7.09 13.09
N SER A 13 5.16 8.18 12.63
CA SER A 13 5.41 9.35 13.46
C SER A 13 4.13 9.98 14.02
N LEU A 14 3.00 9.86 13.32
CA LEU A 14 1.71 10.31 13.85
C LEU A 14 1.09 9.35 14.87
N LEU A 15 1.30 8.03 14.69
CA LEU A 15 0.85 7.02 15.64
C LEU A 15 1.63 7.06 16.97
N ASP A 16 2.87 7.56 16.95
CA ASP A 16 3.70 7.71 18.15
C ASP A 16 3.34 8.97 18.98
N GLN A 17 2.50 9.87 18.45
CA GLN A 17 2.04 11.06 19.18
C GLN A 17 0.87 10.71 20.11
N PRO A 18 0.70 11.38 21.27
CA PRO A 18 -0.45 11.18 22.12
C PRO A 18 -1.75 11.61 21.41
N ALA A 19 -2.78 10.76 21.50
CA ALA A 19 -4.11 11.03 20.95
C ALA A 19 -4.65 12.39 21.43
N GLY A 20 -5.12 13.23 20.50
CA GLY A 20 -5.70 14.55 20.81
C GLY A 20 -4.71 15.73 20.76
N GLY A 21 -3.53 15.57 20.16
CA GLY A 21 -2.61 16.68 19.84
C GLY A 21 -3.23 17.76 18.93
N ALA A 22 -2.64 18.97 18.96
CA ALA A 22 -3.13 20.27 18.48
C ALA A 22 -3.94 20.31 17.15
N PRO A 23 -4.76 21.35 16.90
CA PRO A 23 -5.59 21.49 15.69
C PRO A 23 -4.83 21.35 14.35
N ASP A 24 -3.56 21.78 14.32
CA ASP A 24 -2.68 21.63 13.16
C ASP A 24 -2.39 20.15 12.82
N SER A 25 -2.50 19.26 13.80
CA SER A 25 -2.37 17.80 13.61
C SER A 25 -3.56 17.22 12.84
N ARG A 26 -4.77 17.81 12.88
CA ARG A 26 -5.92 17.24 12.19
C ARG A 26 -5.82 17.37 10.67
N ALA A 27 -5.53 18.58 10.17
CA ALA A 27 -5.36 18.80 8.74
C ALA A 27 -4.19 17.99 8.18
N PHE A 28 -3.11 17.85 8.97
CA PHE A 28 -1.98 17.00 8.62
C PHE A 28 -2.37 15.52 8.55
N VAL A 29 -3.10 15.00 9.54
CA VAL A 29 -3.62 13.61 9.52
C VAL A 29 -4.53 13.37 8.32
N GLU A 30 -5.47 14.27 8.02
CA GLU A 30 -6.39 14.13 6.88
C GLU A 30 -5.62 14.09 5.54
N ARG A 31 -4.58 14.93 5.40
CA ARG A 31 -3.68 14.88 4.24
C ARG A 31 -2.91 13.57 4.16
N THR A 32 -2.30 13.10 5.26
CA THR A 32 -1.56 11.84 5.30
C THR A 32 -2.47 10.64 4.99
N LEU A 33 -3.72 10.63 5.49
CA LEU A 33 -4.70 9.62 5.13
C LEU A 33 -5.04 9.66 3.64
N THR A 34 -5.23 10.85 3.07
CA THR A 34 -5.54 11.03 1.64
C THR A 34 -4.40 10.50 0.76
N ASP A 35 -3.16 10.92 1.05
CA ASP A 35 -1.97 10.49 0.31
C ASP A 35 -1.76 8.97 0.46
N GLY A 36 -1.98 8.42 1.65
CA GLY A 36 -1.90 6.99 1.91
C GLY A 36 -2.97 6.17 1.17
N TYR A 37 -4.22 6.65 1.11
CA TYR A 37 -5.27 5.99 0.34
C TYR A 37 -5.03 6.07 -1.18
N ALA A 38 -4.57 7.21 -1.68
CA ALA A 38 -4.17 7.35 -3.09
C ALA A 38 -3.08 6.33 -3.44
N HIS A 39 -2.11 6.16 -2.54
CA HIS A 39 -1.06 5.18 -2.74
C HIS A 39 -1.58 3.72 -2.67
N ALA A 40 -2.48 3.42 -1.74
CA ALA A 40 -3.13 2.10 -1.68
C ALA A 40 -3.91 1.76 -2.96
N LEU A 41 -4.53 2.76 -3.61
CA LEU A 41 -5.18 2.59 -4.91
C LEU A 41 -4.16 2.28 -6.01
N GLN A 42 -3.02 2.97 -6.02
CA GLN A 42 -1.96 2.70 -6.99
C GLN A 42 -1.43 1.26 -6.87
N LEU A 43 -1.10 0.81 -5.65
CA LEU A 43 -0.68 -0.57 -5.39
C LEU A 43 -1.74 -1.59 -5.83
N GLY A 44 -3.03 -1.28 -5.62
CA GLY A 44 -4.14 -2.10 -6.09
C GLY A 44 -4.18 -2.22 -7.62
N GLY A 45 -3.90 -1.13 -8.34
CA GLY A 45 -3.79 -1.14 -9.79
C GLY A 45 -2.61 -1.99 -10.29
N GLU A 46 -1.43 -1.82 -9.68
CA GLU A 46 -0.23 -2.62 -10.00
C GLU A 46 -0.49 -4.12 -9.78
N ARG A 47 -1.11 -4.46 -8.65
CA ARG A 47 -1.53 -5.83 -8.31
C ARG A 47 -2.44 -6.43 -9.38
N LEU A 48 -3.47 -5.71 -9.82
CA LEU A 48 -4.38 -6.16 -10.87
C LEU A 48 -3.68 -6.35 -12.23
N GLY A 49 -2.70 -5.51 -12.54
CA GLY A 49 -1.85 -5.66 -13.72
C GLY A 49 -1.02 -6.95 -13.68
N VAL A 50 -0.35 -7.21 -12.56
CA VAL A 50 0.45 -8.43 -12.34
C VAL A 50 -0.42 -9.68 -12.41
N GLU A 51 -1.59 -9.69 -11.75
CA GLU A 51 -2.52 -10.81 -11.83
C GLU A 51 -2.99 -11.09 -13.26
N SER A 52 -3.29 -10.03 -14.02
CA SER A 52 -3.77 -10.18 -15.39
C SER A 52 -2.70 -10.78 -16.30
N ARG A 53 -1.44 -10.36 -16.13
CA ARG A 53 -0.29 -10.95 -16.83
C ARG A 53 -0.07 -12.41 -16.43
N LEU A 54 -0.16 -12.72 -15.14
CA LEU A 54 -0.03 -14.09 -14.64
C LEU A 54 -1.13 -15.01 -15.23
N ARG A 55 -2.38 -14.55 -15.24
CA ARG A 55 -3.50 -15.28 -15.87
C ARG A 55 -3.27 -15.53 -17.36
N ALA A 56 -2.70 -14.56 -18.08
CA ALA A 56 -2.37 -14.72 -19.50
C ALA A 56 -1.28 -15.78 -19.71
N LEU A 57 -0.20 -15.74 -18.92
CA LEU A 57 0.92 -16.69 -19.02
C LEU A 57 0.52 -18.13 -18.68
N VAL A 58 -0.35 -18.33 -17.68
CA VAL A 58 -0.82 -19.67 -17.32
C VAL A 58 -1.66 -20.31 -18.44
N ARG A 59 -2.37 -19.47 -19.22
CA ARG A 59 -3.19 -19.88 -20.37
C ARG A 59 -2.39 -20.00 -21.67
N ALA A 60 -1.16 -19.50 -21.72
CA ALA A 60 -0.32 -19.59 -22.91
C ALA A 60 0.10 -21.05 -23.18
N PRO A 61 0.20 -21.46 -24.47
CA PRO A 61 0.63 -22.81 -24.84
C PRO A 61 2.08 -23.09 -24.42
N GLU A 62 2.94 -22.08 -24.50
CA GLU A 62 4.31 -22.14 -23.98
C GLU A 62 4.38 -21.41 -22.64
N ARG A 63 4.41 -22.19 -21.55
CA ARG A 63 4.47 -21.65 -20.20
C ARG A 63 5.90 -21.28 -19.84
N ASN A 64 6.15 -20.00 -19.62
CA ASN A 64 7.41 -19.54 -19.04
C ASN A 64 7.36 -19.64 -17.51
N GLY A 65 7.81 -20.77 -16.97
CA GLY A 65 7.81 -21.04 -15.52
C GLY A 65 8.60 -20.01 -14.70
N ALA A 66 9.70 -19.47 -15.24
CA ALA A 66 10.50 -18.45 -14.56
C ALA A 66 9.74 -17.12 -14.45
N GLU A 67 9.04 -16.71 -15.50
CA GLU A 67 8.21 -15.50 -15.49
C GLU A 67 7.01 -15.64 -14.57
N ILE A 68 6.35 -16.81 -14.56
CA ILE A 68 5.26 -17.14 -13.63
C ILE A 68 5.75 -17.04 -12.18
N SER A 69 6.90 -17.62 -11.85
CA SER A 69 7.48 -17.56 -10.50
C SER A 69 7.79 -16.13 -10.08
N LYS A 70 8.41 -15.34 -10.98
CA LYS A 70 8.69 -13.92 -10.75
C LYS A 70 7.42 -13.12 -10.46
N LEU A 71 6.39 -13.24 -11.29
CA LEU A 71 5.14 -12.51 -11.11
C LEU A 71 4.39 -12.95 -9.86
N THR A 72 4.46 -14.23 -9.50
CA THR A 72 3.89 -14.74 -8.24
C THR A 72 4.58 -14.10 -7.03
N HIS A 73 5.91 -13.97 -7.06
CA HIS A 73 6.65 -13.28 -5.99
C HIS A 73 6.26 -11.80 -5.91
N THR A 74 6.23 -11.10 -7.04
CA THR A 74 5.82 -9.68 -7.10
C THR A 74 4.39 -9.49 -6.58
N LEU A 75 3.48 -10.41 -6.90
CA LEU A 75 2.11 -10.36 -6.39
C LEU A 75 2.07 -10.48 -4.86
N ALA A 76 2.85 -11.41 -4.29
CA ALA A 76 2.94 -11.60 -2.85
C ALA A 76 3.57 -10.38 -2.14
N GLU A 77 4.52 -9.69 -2.78
CA GLU A 77 5.08 -8.44 -2.27
C GLU A 77 4.05 -7.32 -2.23
N LEU A 78 3.35 -7.10 -3.35
CA LEU A 78 2.28 -6.09 -3.44
C LEU A 78 1.15 -6.37 -2.43
N ASP A 79 0.77 -7.63 -2.24
CA ASP A 79 -0.24 -8.02 -1.24
C ASP A 79 0.20 -7.71 0.18
N ARG A 80 1.46 -8.01 0.53
CA ARG A 80 2.01 -7.68 1.86
C ARG A 80 2.05 -6.19 2.10
N GLU A 81 2.52 -5.43 1.12
CA GLU A 81 2.64 -3.98 1.21
C GLU A 81 1.28 -3.29 1.35
N LEU A 82 0.33 -3.68 0.50
CA LEU A 82 -1.03 -3.16 0.52
C LEU A 82 -1.77 -3.52 1.81
N THR A 83 -1.56 -4.72 2.35
CA THR A 83 -2.10 -5.12 3.66
C THR A 83 -1.48 -4.29 4.79
N GLY A 84 -0.16 -4.13 4.79
CA GLY A 84 0.55 -3.33 5.79
C GLY A 84 0.10 -1.86 5.79
N LEU A 85 0.03 -1.25 4.61
CA LEU A 85 -0.41 0.14 4.45
C LEU A 85 -1.86 0.33 4.93
N ARG A 86 -2.78 -0.56 4.55
CA ARG A 86 -4.17 -0.49 5.01
C ARG A 86 -4.29 -0.63 6.53
N GLY A 87 -3.48 -1.50 7.13
CA GLY A 87 -3.42 -1.65 8.58
C GLY A 87 -2.98 -0.35 9.26
N LEU A 88 -1.91 0.28 8.76
CA LEU A 88 -1.40 1.55 9.28
C LEU A 88 -2.40 2.70 9.12
N LEU A 89 -3.05 2.81 7.96
CA LEU A 89 -4.09 3.83 7.73
C LEU A 89 -5.31 3.63 8.63
N SER A 90 -5.71 2.38 8.87
CA SER A 90 -6.78 2.07 9.81
C SER A 90 -6.42 2.46 11.23
N ALA A 91 -5.19 2.16 11.67
CA ALA A 91 -4.70 2.54 13.00
C ALA A 91 -4.66 4.06 13.16
N LEU A 92 -4.14 4.78 12.15
CA LEU A 92 -4.07 6.24 12.18
C LEU A 92 -5.46 6.87 12.26
N ARG A 93 -6.42 6.33 11.50
CA ARG A 93 -7.81 6.78 11.55
C ARG A 93 -8.43 6.60 12.94
N THR A 94 -8.25 5.45 13.57
CA THR A 94 -8.76 5.18 14.94
C THR A 94 -8.06 6.04 15.99
N HIS A 95 -6.79 6.37 15.78
CA HIS A 95 -6.04 7.21 16.70
C HIS A 95 -6.48 8.69 16.65
N ALA A 96 -6.91 9.16 15.48
CA ALA A 96 -7.19 10.57 15.24
C ALA A 96 -8.68 10.95 15.19
N LEU A 97 -9.60 9.99 15.09
CA LEU A 97 -11.05 10.17 15.03
C LEU A 97 -11.74 9.45 16.19
#